data_AF-D2VRH4-F1
#
_entry.id   AF-D2VRH4-F1
#
_cell.length_a   1.000
_cell.length_b   1.000
_cell.length_c   1.000
_cell.angle_alpha   90.00
_cell.angle_beta   90.00
_cell.angle_gamma   90.00
#
_symmetry.space_group_name_H-M   'P 1'
#
loop_
_entity.id
_entity.type
_entity.pdbx_description
1 polymer ?
#
loop_
_entity_poly.entity_id
_entity_poly.type
_entity_poly.pdbx_seq_one_letter_code
_entity_poly.pdbx_strand_id
1 'polypeptide(L)'
;MSRVFSCYSLLLFLVICTLWMAQMSTSLVPVKQPYIIWPDSKTGNAVVYFKNSGPFQTEVLWVGAAAWNDQYQVRNKVAQLVRAGIVPFINSYQFGDNGLRGNYDYAVKFDTEVAKAIGNSFAIINLETEWDVDEVLGIFQSNAGKQCLLDRIQAFRTYAPNAVIVSSPGLWKPASSYSFFAPIDKKLNQRAMLNHIVNSYDSNCARTPYGGFWQYGAKSASSAIELMLSNVNSNFQKIQDAWGDEDYEWIMSDVAVTSCGWGDQNQAQILHEITNNIDCLYASGFRGYVLRNSGPDVNERAMGIQNEGMFKFTSNQYSPVVLGNGLNKMVSFLRGSSKPVCSGASSPSSGGGSSGGSSPSSSDFTIRGDPGINEWWVELYVNPASSVRSITFKCNGLTTTLDKSSWSATQFSKGLSSRCPIGTKAEVTVNGQKYSMVYGIAQPAKKM
;
A
#
# COMPACT_ATOMS: atom_id res chain seq x y z
N MET A 1 -21.63 66.54 11.57
CA MET A 1 -20.37 65.76 11.45
C MET A 1 -20.48 64.31 11.97
N SER A 2 -21.33 63.97 12.94
CA SER A 2 -21.38 62.58 13.48
C SER A 2 -21.94 61.52 12.50
N ARG A 3 -22.83 61.89 11.57
CA ARG A 3 -23.39 60.93 10.58
C ARG A 3 -22.38 60.47 9.52
N VAL A 4 -21.40 61.30 9.17
CA VAL A 4 -20.38 60.96 8.16
C VAL A 4 -19.35 59.98 8.74
N PHE A 5 -18.99 60.13 10.02
CA PHE A 5 -18.08 59.21 10.72
C PHE A 5 -18.66 57.80 10.89
N SER A 6 -19.99 57.69 11.06
CA SER A 6 -20.67 56.40 11.22
C SER A 6 -20.66 55.57 9.94
N CYS A 7 -20.88 56.19 8.77
CA CYS A 7 -20.84 55.49 7.49
C CYS A 7 -19.43 55.00 7.12
N TYR A 8 -18.39 55.80 7.39
CA TYR A 8 -17.00 55.40 7.13
C TYR A 8 -16.56 54.23 8.02
N SER A 9 -16.97 54.21 9.29
CA SER A 9 -16.64 53.13 10.22
C SER A 9 -17.31 51.81 9.83
N LEU A 10 -18.57 51.87 9.38
CA LEU A 10 -19.29 50.69 8.90
C LEU A 10 -18.68 50.14 7.60
N LEU A 11 -18.31 51.02 6.67
CA LEU A 11 -17.67 50.63 5.41
C LEU A 11 -16.29 49.99 5.67
N LEU A 12 -15.49 50.55 6.58
CA LEU A 12 -14.20 50.01 6.95
C LEU A 12 -14.35 48.63 7.64
N PHE A 13 -15.33 48.48 8.52
CA PHE A 13 -15.62 47.19 9.17
C PHE A 13 -16.08 46.14 8.15
N LEU A 14 -16.92 46.51 7.18
CA LEU A 14 -17.34 45.62 6.10
C LEU A 14 -16.17 45.25 5.16
N VAL A 15 -15.28 46.18 4.86
CA VAL A 15 -14.07 45.92 4.05
C VAL A 15 -13.10 45.01 4.81
N ILE A 16 -12.90 45.23 6.11
CA ILE A 16 -12.07 44.35 6.94
C ILE A 16 -12.70 42.97 7.04
N CYS A 17 -14.01 42.85 7.32
CA CYS A 17 -14.70 41.56 7.36
C CYS A 17 -14.67 40.84 6.01
N THR A 18 -14.82 41.54 4.88
CA THR A 18 -14.75 40.92 3.56
C THR A 18 -13.33 40.50 3.20
N LEU A 19 -12.30 41.27 3.56
CA LEU A 19 -10.90 40.88 3.41
C LEU A 19 -10.52 39.71 4.32
N TRP A 20 -11.02 39.67 5.56
CA TRP A 20 -10.79 38.56 6.50
C TRP A 20 -11.52 37.28 6.04
N MET A 21 -12.76 37.41 5.55
CA MET A 21 -13.52 36.28 4.97
C MET A 21 -12.88 35.79 3.67
N ALA A 22 -12.33 36.69 2.85
CA ALA A 22 -11.59 36.33 1.64
C ALA A 22 -10.27 35.60 1.96
N GLN A 23 -9.56 36.00 3.03
CA GLN A 23 -8.37 35.30 3.52
C GLN A 23 -8.69 33.95 4.17
N MET A 24 -9.86 33.77 4.79
CA MET A 24 -10.33 32.47 5.29
C MET A 24 -10.92 31.57 4.20
N SER A 25 -11.16 32.11 3.01
CA SER A 25 -11.57 31.35 1.81
C SER A 25 -10.41 30.98 0.89
N THR A 26 -9.17 30.99 1.38
CA THR A 26 -8.11 30.23 0.70
C THR A 26 -8.44 28.76 0.85
N SER A 27 -9.30 28.25 -0.04
CA SER A 27 -9.46 26.83 -0.28
C SER A 27 -8.06 26.21 -0.33
N LEU A 28 -7.90 24.97 0.16
CA LEU A 28 -6.65 24.18 0.17
C LEU A 28 -6.06 23.90 -1.22
N VAL A 29 -6.15 24.83 -2.16
CA VAL A 29 -5.91 24.65 -3.58
C VAL A 29 -4.67 25.42 -3.97
N PRO A 30 -3.74 24.70 -4.61
CA PRO A 30 -3.56 25.05 -6.01
C PRO A 30 -3.85 23.85 -6.91
N VAL A 31 -4.69 24.10 -7.91
CA VAL A 31 -5.08 23.19 -8.98
C VAL A 31 -3.84 22.51 -9.58
N LYS A 32 -3.88 21.18 -9.71
CA LYS A 32 -2.94 20.37 -10.50
C LYS A 32 -1.45 20.68 -10.21
N GLN A 33 -1.08 20.97 -8.96
CA GLN A 33 0.33 21.04 -8.61
C GLN A 33 0.87 19.65 -8.25
N PRO A 34 2.13 19.35 -8.62
CA PRO A 34 2.84 18.20 -8.08
C PRO A 34 2.81 18.24 -6.56
N TYR A 35 2.59 17.08 -5.96
CA TYR A 35 2.61 16.90 -4.52
C TYR A 35 3.35 15.61 -4.15
N ILE A 36 3.71 15.51 -2.88
CA ILE A 36 4.07 14.25 -2.24
C ILE A 36 3.25 14.11 -0.95
N ILE A 37 3.04 12.88 -0.50
CA ILE A 37 2.54 12.58 0.83
C ILE A 37 3.62 11.84 1.62
N TRP A 38 3.94 12.31 2.81
CA TRP A 38 5.00 11.73 3.62
C TRP A 38 4.65 11.76 5.09
N PRO A 39 5.05 10.75 5.89
CA PRO A 39 4.85 10.81 7.34
C PRO A 39 5.71 11.90 7.98
N ASP A 40 5.11 12.70 8.86
CA ASP A 40 5.82 13.62 9.72
C ASP A 40 6.83 12.85 10.58
N SER A 41 8.09 13.30 10.58
CA SER A 41 9.18 12.56 11.22
C SER A 41 9.08 12.51 12.74
N LYS A 42 8.25 13.35 13.38
CA LYS A 42 8.09 13.38 14.84
C LYS A 42 6.87 12.61 15.31
N THR A 43 5.80 12.63 14.52
CA THR A 43 4.50 12.08 14.91
C THR A 43 4.13 10.82 14.15
N GLY A 44 4.67 10.60 12.95
CA GLY A 44 4.27 9.54 12.02
C GLY A 44 2.99 9.84 11.24
N ASN A 45 2.31 10.97 11.53
CA ASN A 45 1.08 11.35 10.83
C ASN A 45 1.37 11.78 9.40
N ALA A 46 0.45 11.50 8.48
CA ALA A 46 0.62 11.92 7.09
C ALA A 46 0.62 13.44 6.94
N VAL A 47 1.47 13.93 6.04
CA VAL A 47 1.58 15.34 5.65
C VAL A 47 1.68 15.43 4.13
N VAL A 48 0.94 16.35 3.53
CA VAL A 48 1.03 16.64 2.09
C VAL A 48 1.93 17.84 1.88
N TYR A 49 2.85 17.73 0.93
CA TYR A 49 3.73 18.82 0.52
C TYR A 49 3.44 19.13 -0.95
N PHE A 50 3.17 20.40 -1.24
CA PHE A 50 3.06 20.89 -2.61
C PHE A 50 4.37 21.55 -3.04
N LYS A 51 4.66 21.50 -4.33
CA LYS A 51 5.92 22.04 -4.89
C LYS A 51 6.22 23.47 -4.45
N ASN A 52 5.21 24.33 -4.44
CA ASN A 52 5.34 25.76 -4.19
C ASN A 52 4.74 26.20 -2.85
N SER A 53 4.56 25.27 -1.90
CA SER A 53 3.93 25.58 -0.62
C SER A 53 4.57 24.82 0.53
N GLY A 54 4.18 25.18 1.76
CA GLY A 54 4.59 24.49 2.96
C GLY A 54 3.91 23.13 3.13
N PRO A 55 4.22 22.41 4.22
CA PRO A 55 3.50 21.21 4.63
C PRO A 55 2.05 21.52 5.01
N PHE A 56 1.13 20.65 4.62
CA PHE A 56 -0.26 20.64 5.07
C PHE A 56 -0.53 19.37 5.86
N GLN A 57 -1.00 19.54 7.09
CA GLN A 57 -1.38 18.41 7.93
C GLN A 57 -2.49 17.61 7.24
N THR A 58 -2.42 16.29 7.36
CA THR A 58 -3.45 15.39 6.84
C THR A 58 -4.11 14.67 7.99
N GLU A 59 -5.44 14.52 7.94
CA GLU A 59 -6.16 13.63 8.84
C GLU A 59 -6.76 12.49 8.02
N VAL A 60 -6.36 11.26 8.36
CA VAL A 60 -6.89 10.04 7.73
C VAL A 60 -8.19 9.67 8.40
N LEU A 61 -9.27 9.69 7.64
CA LEU A 61 -10.60 9.28 8.09
C LEU A 61 -10.91 7.91 7.48
N TRP A 62 -10.99 6.90 8.34
CA TRP A 62 -11.53 5.59 7.97
C TRP A 62 -13.05 5.68 8.01
N VAL A 63 -13.69 5.55 6.85
CA VAL A 63 -15.14 5.67 6.70
C VAL A 63 -15.66 4.44 5.97
N GLY A 64 -16.85 3.96 6.33
CA GLY A 64 -17.41 2.75 5.73
C GLY A 64 -18.87 2.56 6.08
N ALA A 65 -19.36 1.33 5.98
CA ALA A 65 -20.76 1.01 6.22
C ALA A 65 -21.24 1.42 7.63
N ALA A 66 -20.40 1.22 8.65
CA ALA A 66 -20.72 1.64 10.02
C ALA A 66 -20.90 3.16 10.15
N ALA A 67 -20.19 3.95 9.34
CA ALA A 67 -20.26 5.41 9.33
C ALA A 67 -21.45 5.94 8.51
N TRP A 68 -22.23 5.08 7.84
CA TRP A 68 -23.40 5.51 7.06
C TRP A 68 -24.46 6.19 7.95
N ASN A 69 -24.79 5.59 9.09
CA ASN A 69 -25.74 6.18 10.04
C ASN A 69 -25.25 7.53 10.59
N ASP A 70 -23.93 7.78 10.48
CA ASP A 70 -23.24 9.00 10.88
C ASP A 70 -22.80 9.86 9.68
N GLN A 71 -23.38 9.66 8.49
CA GLN A 71 -23.01 10.41 7.26
C GLN A 71 -22.96 11.93 7.50
N TYR A 72 -23.91 12.47 8.26
CA TYR A 72 -23.94 13.88 8.65
C TYR A 72 -22.71 14.28 9.49
N GLN A 73 -22.30 13.44 10.44
CA GLN A 73 -21.12 13.70 11.27
C GLN A 73 -19.83 13.60 10.46
N VAL A 74 -19.71 12.61 9.57
CA VAL A 74 -18.56 12.49 8.67
C VAL A 74 -18.47 13.74 7.78
N ARG A 75 -19.58 14.13 7.16
CA ARG A 75 -19.67 15.35 6.35
C ARG A 75 -19.23 16.59 7.14
N ASN A 76 -19.71 16.75 8.37
CA ASN A 76 -19.34 17.87 9.24
C ASN A 76 -17.86 17.86 9.60
N LYS A 77 -17.31 16.69 9.94
CA LYS A 77 -15.90 16.52 10.26
C LYS A 77 -15.04 16.88 9.05
N VAL A 78 -15.36 16.39 7.86
CA VAL A 78 -14.64 16.74 6.62
C VAL A 78 -14.69 18.25 6.35
N ALA A 79 -15.86 18.87 6.48
CA ALA A 79 -15.98 20.33 6.32
C ALA A 79 -15.19 21.11 7.38
N GLN A 80 -15.09 20.60 8.61
CA GLN A 80 -14.25 21.18 9.67
C GLN A 80 -12.76 21.08 9.33
N LEU A 81 -12.29 19.93 8.84
CA LEU A 81 -10.89 19.75 8.41
C LEU A 81 -10.52 20.75 7.31
N VAL A 82 -11.36 20.85 6.29
CA VAL A 82 -11.16 21.78 5.18
C VAL A 82 -11.07 23.22 5.68
N ARG A 83 -11.99 23.66 6.55
CA ARG A 83 -11.94 25.02 7.14
C ARG A 83 -10.71 25.25 8.02
N ALA A 84 -10.19 24.20 8.63
CA ALA A 84 -8.98 24.25 9.45
C ALA A 84 -7.67 24.21 8.63
N GLY A 85 -7.76 24.08 7.30
CA GLY A 85 -6.58 23.91 6.45
C GLY A 85 -5.89 22.55 6.60
N ILE A 86 -6.63 21.54 7.05
CA ILE A 86 -6.17 20.14 7.15
C ILE A 86 -6.67 19.38 5.93
N VAL A 87 -5.77 18.69 5.24
CA VAL A 87 -6.11 17.85 4.07
C VAL A 87 -6.86 16.62 4.55
N PRO A 88 -8.12 16.40 4.10
CA PRO A 88 -8.80 15.15 4.36
C PRO A 88 -8.17 14.03 3.52
N PHE A 89 -7.76 12.94 4.16
CA PHE A 89 -7.50 11.68 3.49
C PHE A 89 -8.65 10.73 3.83
N ILE A 90 -9.55 10.50 2.88
CA ILE A 90 -10.69 9.61 3.07
C ILE A 90 -10.27 8.21 2.68
N ASN A 91 -10.20 7.31 3.65
CA ASN A 91 -10.00 5.89 3.40
C ASN A 91 -11.33 5.16 3.49
N SER A 92 -11.92 4.86 2.33
CA SER A 92 -13.23 4.24 2.26
C SER A 92 -13.14 2.72 2.38
N TYR A 93 -14.00 2.18 3.23
CA TYR A 93 -14.20 0.77 3.53
C TYR A 93 -15.70 0.46 3.49
N GLN A 94 -16.37 0.91 2.42
CA GLN A 94 -17.82 0.79 2.28
C GLN A 94 -18.24 -0.64 2.04
N PHE A 95 -17.45 -1.44 1.34
CA PHE A 95 -17.81 -2.80 0.94
C PHE A 95 -17.06 -3.89 1.67
N GLY A 96 -16.04 -3.55 2.48
CA GLY A 96 -15.16 -4.47 3.21
C GLY A 96 -15.85 -5.48 4.14
N ASP A 97 -15.13 -5.98 5.14
CA ASP A 97 -15.52 -7.17 5.90
C ASP A 97 -16.97 -7.19 6.42
N ASN A 98 -17.54 -6.04 6.80
CA ASN A 98 -18.95 -5.91 7.22
C ASN A 98 -19.70 -4.80 6.43
N GLY A 99 -19.33 -4.61 5.17
CA GLY A 99 -19.76 -3.48 4.34
C GLY A 99 -21.19 -3.53 3.80
N LEU A 100 -21.56 -2.48 3.03
CA LEU A 100 -22.77 -2.29 2.24
C LEU A 100 -22.83 -3.25 1.02
N ARG A 101 -22.56 -4.55 1.24
CA ARG A 101 -22.44 -5.58 0.19
C ARG A 101 -23.67 -5.60 -0.72
N GLY A 102 -23.53 -5.06 -1.93
CA GLY A 102 -24.59 -4.96 -2.94
C GLY A 102 -25.49 -3.72 -2.85
N ASN A 103 -25.27 -2.81 -1.90
CA ASN A 103 -26.08 -1.61 -1.72
C ASN A 103 -25.40 -0.36 -2.34
N TYR A 104 -25.22 -0.41 -3.65
CA TYR A 104 -24.42 0.56 -4.43
C TYR A 104 -24.89 2.02 -4.30
N ASP A 105 -26.20 2.25 -4.33
CA ASP A 105 -26.79 3.59 -4.24
C ASP A 105 -26.41 4.31 -2.95
N TYR A 106 -26.28 3.57 -1.85
CA TYR A 106 -25.91 4.14 -0.57
C TYR A 106 -24.45 4.57 -0.54
N ALA A 107 -23.54 3.75 -1.09
CA ALA A 107 -22.13 4.13 -1.22
C ALA A 107 -21.96 5.39 -2.10
N VAL A 108 -22.69 5.47 -3.22
CA VAL A 108 -22.66 6.66 -4.11
C VAL A 108 -23.21 7.90 -3.39
N LYS A 109 -24.33 7.79 -2.67
CA LYS A 109 -24.90 8.90 -1.89
C LYS A 109 -23.96 9.35 -0.77
N PHE A 110 -23.31 8.41 -0.09
CA PHE A 110 -22.33 8.70 0.94
C PHE A 110 -21.20 9.56 0.40
N ASP A 111 -20.53 9.06 -0.64
CA ASP A 111 -19.41 9.72 -1.28
C ASP A 111 -19.78 11.06 -1.90
N THR A 112 -21.02 11.18 -2.40
CA THR A 112 -21.54 12.46 -2.90
C THR A 112 -21.56 13.53 -1.80
N GLU A 113 -22.01 13.19 -0.58
CA GLU A 113 -22.04 14.14 0.53
C GLU A 113 -20.64 14.46 1.07
N VAL A 114 -19.75 13.47 1.10
CA VAL A 114 -18.33 13.69 1.43
C VAL A 114 -17.67 14.61 0.40
N ALA A 115 -17.89 14.35 -0.89
CA ALA A 115 -17.37 15.18 -1.99
C ALA A 115 -17.88 16.62 -1.90
N LYS A 116 -19.16 16.84 -1.59
CA LYS A 116 -19.72 18.18 -1.36
C LYS A 116 -19.08 18.89 -0.16
N ALA A 117 -18.74 18.18 0.91
CA ALA A 117 -18.05 18.77 2.06
C ALA A 117 -16.59 19.14 1.76
N ILE A 118 -15.92 18.39 0.89
CA ILE A 118 -14.59 18.74 0.38
C ILE A 118 -14.68 20.00 -0.50
N GLY A 119 -15.67 20.03 -1.40
CA GLY A 119 -15.83 21.11 -2.37
C GLY A 119 -14.58 21.27 -3.22
N ASN A 120 -14.17 22.51 -3.48
CA ASN A 120 -12.98 22.75 -4.30
C ASN A 120 -11.65 22.46 -3.59
N SER A 121 -11.62 22.05 -2.33
CA SER A 121 -10.35 21.83 -1.61
C SER A 121 -9.58 20.59 -2.08
N PHE A 122 -8.26 20.59 -1.88
CA PHE A 122 -7.47 19.39 -2.08
C PHE A 122 -7.80 18.34 -1.01
N ALA A 123 -7.96 17.10 -1.44
CA ALA A 123 -8.18 15.92 -0.61
C ALA A 123 -7.60 14.70 -1.32
N ILE A 124 -7.35 13.63 -0.57
CA ILE A 124 -7.00 12.32 -1.14
C ILE A 124 -8.12 11.35 -0.78
N ILE A 125 -8.65 10.66 -1.78
CA ILE A 125 -9.76 9.73 -1.65
C ILE A 125 -9.26 8.37 -2.09
N ASN A 126 -9.09 7.47 -1.13
CA ASN A 126 -8.96 6.05 -1.43
C ASN A 126 -10.36 5.45 -1.45
N LEU A 127 -10.93 5.33 -2.65
CA LEU A 127 -12.35 4.99 -2.88
C LEU A 127 -12.75 3.65 -2.29
N GLU A 128 -11.84 2.70 -2.31
CA GLU A 128 -12.01 1.46 -1.59
C GLU A 128 -10.62 0.92 -1.31
N THR A 129 -10.36 0.61 -0.05
CA THR A 129 -9.16 -0.09 0.38
C THR A 129 -9.44 -1.57 0.55
N GLU A 130 -8.49 -2.44 0.23
CA GLU A 130 -8.55 -3.90 0.47
C GLU A 130 -9.77 -4.59 -0.18
N TRP A 131 -10.24 -4.08 -1.32
CA TRP A 131 -11.45 -4.57 -1.98
C TRP A 131 -11.34 -5.95 -2.64
N ASP A 132 -10.16 -6.56 -2.60
CA ASP A 132 -9.86 -7.84 -3.23
C ASP A 132 -9.89 -9.03 -2.27
N VAL A 133 -10.48 -8.87 -1.08
CA VAL A 133 -11.01 -10.01 -0.31
C VAL A 133 -12.10 -10.71 -1.14
N ASP A 134 -12.27 -12.03 -0.97
CA ASP A 134 -13.14 -12.84 -1.84
C ASP A 134 -14.60 -12.33 -1.86
N GLU A 135 -15.09 -11.89 -0.71
CA GLU A 135 -16.45 -11.39 -0.52
C GLU A 135 -16.72 -10.08 -1.28
N VAL A 136 -15.69 -9.28 -1.54
CA VAL A 136 -15.80 -7.95 -2.16
C VAL A 136 -15.36 -7.98 -3.61
N LEU A 137 -14.37 -8.80 -3.94
CA LEU A 137 -13.85 -8.94 -5.29
C LEU A 137 -14.96 -9.35 -6.28
N GLY A 138 -15.78 -10.34 -5.91
CA GLY A 138 -16.89 -10.80 -6.76
C GLY A 138 -17.94 -9.71 -7.02
N ILE A 139 -18.17 -8.83 -6.03
CA ILE A 139 -19.07 -7.68 -6.14
C ILE A 139 -18.54 -6.72 -7.21
N PHE A 140 -17.26 -6.36 -7.16
CA PHE A 140 -16.68 -5.41 -8.13
C PHE A 140 -16.36 -6.02 -9.49
N GLN A 141 -16.27 -7.35 -9.62
CA GLN A 141 -16.17 -8.00 -10.92
C GLN A 141 -17.49 -7.95 -11.71
N SER A 142 -18.63 -7.81 -11.02
CA SER A 142 -19.94 -7.64 -11.65
C SER A 142 -20.08 -6.30 -12.38
N ASN A 143 -20.97 -6.22 -13.37
CA ASN A 143 -21.24 -4.95 -14.07
C ASN A 143 -21.77 -3.86 -13.13
N ALA A 144 -22.62 -4.22 -12.17
CA ALA A 144 -23.18 -3.27 -11.22
C ALA A 144 -22.12 -2.74 -10.25
N GLY A 145 -21.20 -3.59 -9.77
CA GLY A 145 -20.09 -3.15 -8.94
C GLY A 145 -19.10 -2.24 -9.68
N LYS A 146 -18.78 -2.56 -10.94
CA LYS A 146 -17.97 -1.68 -11.80
C LYS A 146 -18.63 -0.31 -11.98
N GLN A 147 -19.94 -0.31 -12.29
CA GLN A 147 -20.69 0.94 -12.45
C GLN A 147 -20.72 1.74 -11.16
N CYS A 148 -20.90 1.10 -10.00
CA CYS A 148 -20.83 1.76 -8.69
C CYS A 148 -19.48 2.49 -8.49
N LEU A 149 -18.35 1.84 -8.79
CA LEU A 149 -17.04 2.50 -8.71
C LEU A 149 -16.93 3.71 -9.64
N LEU A 150 -17.43 3.60 -10.87
CA LEU A 150 -17.45 4.71 -11.84
C LEU A 150 -18.34 5.87 -11.36
N ASP A 151 -19.50 5.58 -10.78
CA ASP A 151 -20.44 6.58 -10.26
C ASP A 151 -19.85 7.30 -9.04
N ARG A 152 -19.15 6.57 -8.15
CA ARG A 152 -18.42 7.14 -7.02
C ARG A 152 -17.28 8.04 -7.50
N ILE A 153 -16.50 7.62 -8.48
CA ILE A 153 -15.50 8.47 -9.14
C ILE A 153 -16.16 9.75 -9.68
N GLN A 154 -17.27 9.61 -10.41
CA GLN A 154 -17.99 10.74 -11.00
C GLN A 154 -18.53 11.71 -9.93
N ALA A 155 -18.99 11.22 -8.78
CA ALA A 155 -19.41 12.06 -7.66
C ALA A 155 -18.28 12.96 -7.17
N PHE A 156 -17.09 12.40 -6.91
CA PHE A 156 -15.92 13.20 -6.53
C PHE A 156 -15.45 14.13 -7.65
N ARG A 157 -15.44 13.69 -8.91
CA ARG A 157 -15.10 14.58 -10.04
C ARG A 157 -16.04 15.78 -10.16
N THR A 158 -17.32 15.60 -9.81
CA THR A 158 -18.35 16.63 -9.91
C THR A 158 -18.27 17.63 -8.75
N TYR A 159 -18.17 17.13 -7.52
CA TYR A 159 -18.30 17.96 -6.32
C TYR A 159 -16.97 18.29 -5.63
N ALA A 160 -15.92 17.51 -5.90
CA ALA A 160 -14.57 17.67 -5.37
C ALA A 160 -13.49 17.61 -6.47
N PRO A 161 -13.50 18.53 -7.44
CA PRO A 161 -12.69 18.42 -8.67
C PRO A 161 -11.17 18.44 -8.44
N ASN A 162 -10.71 18.93 -7.29
CA ASN A 162 -9.30 18.97 -6.90
C ASN A 162 -8.88 17.78 -6.02
N ALA A 163 -9.78 16.85 -5.73
CA ALA A 163 -9.44 15.62 -5.01
C ALA A 163 -8.64 14.66 -5.90
N VAL A 164 -7.64 14.03 -5.31
CA VAL A 164 -6.94 12.88 -5.89
C VAL A 164 -7.71 11.63 -5.52
N ILE A 165 -8.22 10.94 -6.54
CA ILE A 165 -8.98 9.71 -6.38
C ILE A 165 -8.07 8.54 -6.72
N VAL A 166 -7.93 7.62 -5.77
CA VAL A 166 -7.19 6.35 -5.89
C VAL A 166 -8.07 5.20 -5.40
N SER A 167 -7.61 3.97 -5.58
CA SER A 167 -8.19 2.79 -4.94
C SER A 167 -7.08 1.76 -4.72
N SER A 168 -6.94 1.23 -3.51
CA SER A 168 -5.84 0.35 -3.15
C SER A 168 -6.31 -1.08 -2.85
N PRO A 169 -6.16 -2.03 -3.78
CA PRO A 169 -6.30 -3.45 -3.45
C PRO A 169 -5.18 -3.90 -2.50
N GLY A 170 -5.42 -4.98 -1.77
CA GLY A 170 -4.42 -5.72 -0.99
C GLY A 170 -3.43 -6.49 -1.85
N LEU A 171 -3.80 -6.79 -3.10
CA LEU A 171 -2.99 -7.50 -4.08
C LEU A 171 -2.66 -8.94 -3.65
N TRP A 172 -3.58 -9.62 -2.96
CA TRP A 172 -3.35 -10.96 -2.40
C TRP A 172 -3.51 -12.12 -3.39
N LYS A 173 -4.16 -11.85 -4.52
CA LYS A 173 -4.43 -12.79 -5.62
C LYS A 173 -3.49 -12.57 -6.82
N PRO A 174 -3.46 -13.48 -7.81
CA PRO A 174 -2.69 -13.31 -9.05
C PRO A 174 -3.19 -12.13 -9.91
N ALA A 175 -2.32 -11.53 -10.74
CA ALA A 175 -2.61 -10.36 -11.58
C ALA A 175 -3.89 -10.49 -12.42
N SER A 176 -4.15 -11.67 -12.98
CA SER A 176 -5.34 -11.95 -13.80
C SER A 176 -6.67 -11.66 -13.08
N SER A 177 -6.68 -11.76 -11.75
CA SER A 177 -7.86 -11.51 -10.91
C SER A 177 -8.30 -10.04 -10.91
N TYR A 178 -7.40 -9.10 -11.26
CA TYR A 178 -7.67 -7.65 -11.23
C TYR A 178 -7.87 -7.04 -12.61
N SER A 179 -7.76 -7.81 -13.69
CA SER A 179 -7.89 -7.31 -15.08
C SER A 179 -9.19 -6.54 -15.34
N PHE A 180 -10.27 -6.91 -14.64
CA PHE A 180 -11.56 -6.22 -14.72
C PHE A 180 -11.52 -4.75 -14.30
N PHE A 181 -10.52 -4.35 -13.50
CA PHE A 181 -10.38 -3.02 -12.91
C PHE A 181 -9.65 -2.04 -13.83
N ALA A 182 -8.97 -2.51 -14.88
CA ALA A 182 -8.26 -1.66 -15.84
C ALA A 182 -9.08 -0.46 -16.39
N PRO A 183 -10.37 -0.60 -16.79
CA PRO A 183 -11.16 0.55 -17.22
C PRO A 183 -11.47 1.56 -16.10
N ILE A 184 -11.48 1.12 -14.84
CA ILE A 184 -11.69 1.97 -13.66
C ILE A 184 -10.39 2.69 -13.30
N ASP A 185 -9.24 1.99 -13.34
CA ASP A 185 -7.89 2.54 -13.14
C ASP A 185 -7.67 3.80 -14.00
N LYS A 186 -8.06 3.74 -15.28
CA LYS A 186 -7.99 4.87 -16.24
C LYS A 186 -8.83 6.10 -15.88
N LYS A 187 -9.69 6.01 -14.87
CA LYS A 187 -10.51 7.13 -14.37
C LYS A 187 -9.98 7.69 -13.03
N LEU A 188 -9.07 6.97 -12.38
CA LEU A 188 -8.38 7.41 -11.18
C LEU A 188 -7.33 8.49 -11.51
N ASN A 189 -6.86 9.20 -10.48
CA ASN A 189 -5.75 10.13 -10.64
C ASN A 189 -4.40 9.42 -10.58
N GLN A 190 -4.30 8.41 -9.74
CA GLN A 190 -3.08 7.71 -9.40
C GLN A 190 -3.40 6.27 -8.99
N ARG A 191 -2.42 5.40 -9.12
CA ARG A 191 -2.48 4.05 -8.56
C ARG A 191 -2.19 4.09 -7.07
N ALA A 192 -2.80 3.19 -6.32
CA ALA A 192 -2.47 3.01 -4.91
C ALA A 192 -2.32 1.54 -4.57
N MET A 193 -1.49 1.27 -3.57
CA MET A 193 -1.32 -0.05 -2.98
C MET A 193 -1.17 0.09 -1.47
N LEU A 194 -1.35 -1.01 -0.76
CA LEU A 194 -1.03 -1.12 0.66
C LEU A 194 0.19 -2.02 0.86
N ASN A 195 0.89 -1.83 1.98
CA ASN A 195 2.01 -2.67 2.36
C ASN A 195 2.05 -2.84 3.88
N HIS A 196 1.81 -4.07 4.32
CA HIS A 196 1.82 -4.41 5.74
C HIS A 196 2.96 -5.36 6.04
N ILE A 197 3.79 -5.01 7.03
CA ILE A 197 4.90 -5.80 7.52
C ILE A 197 4.64 -6.13 8.98
N VAL A 198 4.22 -7.37 9.22
CA VAL A 198 3.81 -7.91 10.53
C VAL A 198 4.66 -9.11 10.93
N ASN A 199 4.74 -9.36 12.24
CA ASN A 199 5.46 -10.52 12.78
C ASN A 199 4.52 -11.73 12.84
N SER A 200 4.75 -12.72 11.97
CA SER A 200 3.94 -13.94 11.89
C SER A 200 4.51 -15.11 12.69
N TYR A 201 5.70 -14.96 13.29
CA TYR A 201 6.40 -16.04 13.99
C TYR A 201 6.27 -15.96 15.50
N ASP A 202 6.27 -14.76 16.08
CA ASP A 202 6.08 -14.59 17.52
C ASP A 202 4.61 -14.86 17.87
N SER A 203 4.37 -15.91 18.66
CA SER A 203 3.02 -16.32 19.06
C SER A 203 2.29 -15.26 19.89
N ASN A 204 2.97 -14.32 20.52
CA ASN A 204 2.35 -13.19 21.21
C ASN A 204 1.93 -12.09 20.23
N CYS A 205 2.66 -11.94 19.12
CA CYS A 205 2.39 -10.95 18.08
C CYS A 205 1.28 -11.38 17.13
N ALA A 206 1.38 -12.62 16.63
CA ALA A 206 0.49 -13.18 15.63
C ALA A 206 -0.88 -13.64 16.19
N ARG A 207 -1.07 -13.67 17.51
CA ARG A 207 -2.33 -14.16 18.11
C ARG A 207 -3.49 -13.22 17.81
N THR A 208 -4.51 -13.76 17.15
CA THR A 208 -5.75 -13.07 16.79
C THR A 208 -6.73 -13.01 17.98
N PRO A 209 -7.74 -12.13 17.95
CA PRO A 209 -8.79 -12.03 18.97
C PRO A 209 -9.55 -13.32 19.21
N TYR A 210 -9.70 -14.14 18.17
CA TYR A 210 -10.41 -15.42 18.23
C TYR A 210 -9.53 -16.58 18.69
N GLY A 211 -8.29 -16.31 19.11
CA GLY A 211 -7.37 -17.29 19.67
C GLY A 211 -6.53 -18.06 18.63
N GLY A 212 -6.81 -17.89 17.33
CA GLY A 212 -5.96 -18.39 16.23
C GLY A 212 -4.71 -17.53 16.02
N PHE A 213 -3.89 -17.89 15.02
CA PHE A 213 -2.66 -17.17 14.69
C PHE A 213 -2.69 -16.67 13.24
N TRP A 214 -2.24 -15.43 13.05
CA TRP A 214 -1.97 -14.88 11.74
C TRP A 214 -0.68 -15.50 11.15
N GLN A 215 -0.78 -16.08 9.97
CA GLN A 215 0.30 -16.90 9.39
C GLN A 215 1.11 -16.17 8.32
N TYR A 216 0.70 -14.97 7.93
CA TYR A 216 1.32 -14.22 6.83
C TYR A 216 2.19 -13.07 7.36
N GLY A 217 3.34 -12.83 6.75
CA GLY A 217 4.26 -11.77 7.19
C GLY A 217 5.68 -12.27 7.38
N ALA A 218 6.48 -11.50 8.11
CA ALA A 218 7.88 -11.82 8.33
C ALA A 218 8.08 -12.65 9.59
N LYS A 219 9.04 -13.58 9.54
CA LYS A 219 9.41 -14.42 10.69
C LYS A 219 10.55 -13.82 11.52
N SER A 220 11.27 -12.86 10.97
CA SER A 220 12.40 -12.15 11.60
C SER A 220 12.51 -10.71 11.10
N ALA A 221 13.21 -9.86 11.85
CA ALA A 221 13.49 -8.48 11.43
C ALA A 221 14.23 -8.41 10.08
N SER A 222 15.21 -9.29 9.84
CA SER A 222 15.91 -9.34 8.55
C SER A 222 14.97 -9.71 7.40
N SER A 223 14.09 -10.69 7.59
CA SER A 223 13.08 -11.01 6.57
C SER A 223 12.08 -9.87 6.35
N ALA A 224 11.76 -9.11 7.41
CA ALA A 224 10.85 -7.96 7.32
C ALA A 224 11.45 -6.82 6.48
N ILE A 225 12.75 -6.57 6.63
CA ILE A 225 13.53 -5.62 5.82
C ILE A 225 13.48 -6.05 4.34
N GLU A 226 13.78 -7.32 4.03
CA GLU A 226 13.73 -7.83 2.66
C GLU A 226 12.31 -7.77 2.06
N LEU A 227 11.28 -8.06 2.86
CA LEU A 227 9.89 -8.04 2.42
C LEU A 227 9.40 -6.64 2.06
N MET A 228 9.86 -5.59 2.76
CA MET A 228 9.36 -4.22 2.52
C MET A 228 9.44 -3.82 1.05
N LEU A 229 10.64 -3.89 0.44
CA LEU A 229 10.81 -3.53 -0.97
C LEU A 229 10.38 -4.64 -1.93
N SER A 230 10.56 -5.91 -1.55
CA SER A 230 10.08 -7.02 -2.37
C SER A 230 8.57 -6.90 -2.61
N ASN A 231 7.80 -6.55 -1.58
CA ASN A 231 6.36 -6.34 -1.68
C ASN A 231 6.03 -5.16 -2.59
N VAL A 232 6.68 -4.01 -2.38
CA VAL A 232 6.47 -2.81 -3.22
C VAL A 232 6.70 -3.14 -4.70
N ASN A 233 7.85 -3.71 -5.04
CA ASN A 233 8.20 -4.02 -6.43
C ASN A 233 7.29 -5.10 -7.03
N SER A 234 7.00 -6.16 -6.27
CA SER A 234 6.11 -7.25 -6.71
C SER A 234 4.67 -6.74 -6.93
N ASN A 235 4.17 -5.90 -6.03
CA ASN A 235 2.83 -5.32 -6.11
C ASN A 235 2.73 -4.32 -7.27
N PHE A 236 3.76 -3.50 -7.48
CA PHE A 236 3.80 -2.60 -8.62
C PHE A 236 3.80 -3.38 -9.95
N GLN A 237 4.66 -4.41 -10.09
CA GLN A 237 4.65 -5.27 -11.27
C GLN A 237 3.30 -5.95 -11.47
N LYS A 238 2.67 -6.43 -10.39
CA LYS A 238 1.35 -7.08 -10.47
C LYS A 238 0.27 -6.13 -10.97
N ILE A 239 0.31 -4.86 -10.55
CA ILE A 239 -0.57 -3.81 -11.06
C ILE A 239 -0.30 -3.56 -12.55
N GLN A 240 0.96 -3.48 -12.97
CA GLN A 240 1.34 -3.34 -14.37
C GLN A 240 0.84 -4.51 -15.23
N ASP A 241 1.03 -5.74 -14.76
CA ASP A 241 0.56 -6.96 -15.43
C ASP A 241 -0.97 -6.99 -15.54
N ALA A 242 -1.68 -6.45 -14.54
CA ALA A 242 -3.14 -6.47 -14.49
C ALA A 242 -3.81 -5.35 -15.30
N TRP A 243 -3.27 -4.13 -15.25
CA TRP A 243 -3.93 -2.91 -15.74
C TRP A 243 -3.16 -2.22 -16.87
N GLY A 244 -1.95 -2.69 -17.18
CA GLY A 244 -1.08 -2.18 -18.23
C GLY A 244 0.02 -1.25 -17.73
N ASP A 245 1.01 -1.08 -18.59
CA ASP A 245 2.13 -0.15 -18.44
C ASP A 245 1.72 1.24 -18.94
N GLU A 246 1.27 2.07 -18.01
CA GLU A 246 1.06 3.50 -18.22
C GLU A 246 1.93 4.21 -17.16
N ASP A 247 2.51 5.36 -17.52
CA ASP A 247 3.33 6.20 -16.62
C ASP A 247 2.43 6.85 -15.54
N TYR A 248 1.90 6.03 -14.63
CA TYR A 248 1.09 6.48 -13.50
C TYR A 248 1.96 6.91 -12.33
N GLU A 249 1.61 8.05 -11.77
CA GLU A 249 1.98 8.34 -10.41
C GLU A 249 1.27 7.36 -9.46
N TRP A 250 1.94 7.01 -8.37
CA TRP A 250 1.39 6.07 -7.40
C TRP A 250 1.79 6.40 -5.96
N ILE A 251 0.96 5.98 -5.01
CA ILE A 251 1.21 6.11 -3.58
C ILE A 251 1.07 4.77 -2.87
N MET A 252 1.64 4.65 -1.67
CA MET A 252 1.20 3.63 -0.72
C MET A 252 0.17 4.28 0.21
N SER A 253 -1.11 3.97 0.00
CA SER A 253 -2.22 4.60 0.74
C SER A 253 -2.27 4.18 2.20
N ASP A 254 -1.64 3.06 2.53
CA ASP A 254 -1.59 2.52 3.87
C ASP A 254 -0.36 1.59 4.04
N VAL A 255 0.62 2.07 4.80
CA VAL A 255 1.83 1.31 5.17
C VAL A 255 1.75 1.02 6.66
N ALA A 256 1.71 -0.26 7.02
CA ALA A 256 1.66 -0.67 8.43
C ALA A 256 2.88 -1.52 8.76
N VAL A 257 3.70 -1.06 9.72
CA VAL A 257 4.89 -1.81 10.16
C VAL A 257 4.80 -1.97 11.66
N THR A 258 4.74 -3.21 12.13
CA THR A 258 4.70 -3.47 13.58
C THR A 258 6.08 -3.36 14.21
N SER A 259 6.15 -2.96 15.49
CA SER A 259 7.33 -3.19 16.32
C SER A 259 7.23 -4.46 17.18
N CYS A 260 6.11 -5.19 17.14
CA CYS A 260 5.92 -6.38 17.95
C CYS A 260 6.95 -7.48 17.64
N GLY A 261 7.61 -7.99 18.69
CA GLY A 261 8.60 -9.07 18.62
C GLY A 261 9.94 -8.69 17.98
N TRP A 262 10.08 -7.49 17.40
CA TRP A 262 11.35 -6.99 16.83
C TRP A 262 11.85 -5.71 17.49
N GLY A 263 10.98 -4.95 18.14
CA GLY A 263 11.29 -3.68 18.78
C GLY A 263 11.36 -2.50 17.80
N ASP A 264 11.33 -1.31 18.36
CA ASP A 264 11.17 -0.05 17.61
C ASP A 264 12.34 0.23 16.66
N GLN A 265 13.56 -0.17 17.03
CA GLN A 265 14.75 0.03 16.17
C GLN A 265 14.61 -0.74 14.86
N ASN A 266 14.09 -1.97 14.90
CA ASN A 266 13.88 -2.77 13.71
C ASN A 266 12.70 -2.25 12.88
N GLN A 267 11.64 -1.73 13.51
CA GLN A 267 10.58 -1.01 12.79
C GLN A 267 11.16 0.17 11.98
N ALA A 268 12.08 0.95 12.56
CA ALA A 268 12.76 2.05 11.87
C ALA A 268 13.64 1.56 10.71
N GLN A 269 14.35 0.44 10.88
CA GLN A 269 15.17 -0.16 9.81
C GLN A 269 14.32 -0.69 8.66
N ILE A 270 13.15 -1.28 8.93
CA ILE A 270 12.21 -1.70 7.89
C ILE A 270 11.72 -0.50 7.08
N LEU A 271 11.37 0.62 7.73
CA LEU A 271 10.99 1.87 7.05
C LEU A 271 12.16 2.49 6.27
N HIS A 272 13.40 2.27 6.72
CA HIS A 272 14.59 2.78 6.07
C HIS A 272 14.79 2.22 4.67
N GLU A 273 14.28 1.03 4.38
CA GLU A 273 14.33 0.43 3.05
C GLU A 273 13.58 1.26 1.99
N ILE A 274 12.43 1.85 2.35
CA ILE A 274 11.74 2.80 1.48
C ILE A 274 12.64 4.00 1.23
N THR A 275 13.22 4.58 2.29
CA THR A 275 14.09 5.77 2.19
C THR A 275 15.34 5.54 1.34
N ASN A 276 15.95 4.36 1.44
CA ASN A 276 17.13 3.99 0.66
C ASN A 276 16.84 3.88 -0.83
N ASN A 277 15.60 3.58 -1.20
CA ASN A 277 15.20 3.34 -2.58
C ASN A 277 14.36 4.48 -3.18
N ILE A 278 14.18 5.58 -2.44
CA ILE A 278 13.41 6.77 -2.88
C ILE A 278 13.79 7.23 -4.28
N ASP A 279 15.08 7.23 -4.65
CA ASP A 279 15.53 7.61 -5.98
C ASP A 279 14.86 6.77 -7.08
N CYS A 280 14.92 5.45 -6.98
CA CYS A 280 14.30 4.54 -7.95
C CYS A 280 12.77 4.56 -7.85
N LEU A 281 12.22 4.58 -6.64
CA LEU A 281 10.77 4.65 -6.43
C LEU A 281 10.18 5.93 -7.05
N TYR A 282 10.78 7.09 -6.77
CA TYR A 282 10.30 8.37 -7.29
C TYR A 282 10.42 8.44 -8.82
N ALA A 283 11.51 7.91 -9.40
CA ALA A 283 11.68 7.79 -10.84
C ALA A 283 10.59 6.91 -11.49
N SER A 284 10.08 5.89 -10.77
CA SER A 284 8.97 5.04 -11.19
C SER A 284 7.57 5.63 -10.94
N GLY A 285 7.47 6.90 -10.52
CA GLY A 285 6.18 7.57 -10.29
C GLY A 285 5.72 7.61 -8.83
N PHE A 286 6.50 7.11 -7.86
CA PHE A 286 6.14 7.15 -6.45
C PHE A 286 5.96 8.60 -5.96
N ARG A 287 4.86 8.87 -5.25
CA ARG A 287 4.55 10.17 -4.62
C ARG A 287 4.47 10.10 -3.10
N GLY A 288 4.93 8.98 -2.53
CA GLY A 288 5.05 8.81 -1.09
C GLY A 288 3.95 7.95 -0.48
N TYR A 289 3.83 8.01 0.84
CA TYR A 289 2.99 7.07 1.57
C TYR A 289 2.38 7.63 2.84
N VAL A 290 1.33 6.95 3.31
CA VAL A 290 0.74 7.12 4.63
C VAL A 290 1.25 6.01 5.53
N LEU A 291 1.91 6.37 6.63
CA LEU A 291 2.22 5.42 7.69
C LEU A 291 0.99 5.28 8.58
N ARG A 292 0.45 4.06 8.68
CA ARG A 292 -0.57 3.72 9.66
C ARG A 292 0.02 3.98 11.03
N ASN A 293 -0.67 4.80 11.83
CA ASN A 293 -0.20 5.26 13.14
C ASN A 293 -1.18 4.94 14.27
N SER A 294 -2.02 3.92 14.04
CA SER A 294 -3.01 3.41 14.98
C SER A 294 -3.43 2.02 14.52
N GLY A 295 -3.84 1.18 15.48
CA GLY A 295 -4.54 -0.06 15.18
C GLY A 295 -6.05 0.15 15.20
N PRO A 296 -6.83 -0.71 14.53
CA PRO A 296 -8.28 -0.74 14.70
C PRO A 296 -8.66 -1.25 16.10
N ASP A 297 -9.96 -1.27 16.39
CA ASP A 297 -10.47 -1.83 17.64
C ASP A 297 -10.08 -3.30 17.79
N VAL A 298 -9.96 -3.78 19.03
CA VAL A 298 -9.38 -5.10 19.31
C VAL A 298 -10.10 -6.23 18.59
N ASN A 299 -11.43 -6.16 18.44
CA ASN A 299 -12.26 -7.14 17.75
C ASN A 299 -12.08 -7.14 16.22
N GLU A 300 -11.55 -6.07 15.64
CA GLU A 300 -11.28 -5.91 14.21
C GLU A 300 -9.85 -6.29 13.83
N ARG A 301 -9.02 -6.68 14.81
CA ARG A 301 -7.61 -7.01 14.56
C ARG A 301 -7.43 -8.40 13.96
N ALA A 302 -7.28 -8.51 12.65
CA ALA A 302 -7.04 -9.76 11.94
C ALA A 302 -5.57 -10.23 11.96
N MET A 303 -4.59 -9.33 11.94
CA MET A 303 -3.16 -9.69 11.80
C MET A 303 -2.47 -10.01 13.13
N GLY A 304 -3.25 -10.06 14.21
CA GLY A 304 -2.81 -10.30 15.57
C GLY A 304 -2.98 -9.05 16.44
N ILE A 305 -3.53 -9.23 17.65
CA ILE A 305 -3.90 -8.11 18.53
C ILE A 305 -2.71 -7.18 18.78
N GLN A 306 -1.53 -7.77 19.00
CA GLN A 306 -0.31 -7.02 19.27
C GLN A 306 0.34 -6.49 18.00
N ASN A 307 0.32 -7.24 16.89
CA ASN A 307 0.82 -6.73 15.61
C ASN A 307 0.15 -5.39 15.26
N GLU A 308 -1.18 -5.38 15.21
CA GLU A 308 -1.93 -4.19 14.80
C GLU A 308 -2.05 -3.15 15.91
N GLY A 309 -2.09 -3.60 17.18
CA GLY A 309 -1.97 -2.70 18.33
C GLY A 309 -0.65 -1.93 18.36
N MET A 310 0.39 -2.48 17.73
CA MET A 310 1.73 -1.90 17.64
C MET A 310 2.06 -1.37 16.23
N PHE A 311 1.06 -1.08 15.40
CA PHE A 311 1.26 -0.24 14.21
C PHE A 311 1.54 1.24 14.54
N LYS A 312 1.58 1.60 15.82
CA LYS A 312 1.93 2.94 16.24
C LYS A 312 3.36 3.29 15.83
N PHE A 313 3.52 4.49 15.28
CA PHE A 313 4.81 5.11 15.03
C PHE A 313 5.60 5.22 16.33
N THR A 314 6.87 4.87 16.27
CA THR A 314 7.79 4.94 17.40
C THR A 314 8.61 6.21 17.33
N SER A 315 8.54 7.05 18.35
CA SER A 315 9.36 8.27 18.46
C SER A 315 10.77 7.97 18.97
N ASN A 316 11.28 6.75 18.73
CA ASN A 316 12.64 6.40 19.07
C ASN A 316 13.61 7.29 18.27
N GLN A 317 14.88 7.34 18.63
CA GLN A 317 15.84 8.22 17.94
C GLN A 317 16.10 7.88 16.46
N TYR A 318 15.73 6.68 15.99
CA TYR A 318 16.01 6.20 14.64
C TYR A 318 14.91 6.59 13.64
N SER A 319 13.63 6.45 14.00
CA SER A 319 12.51 6.69 13.10
C SER A 319 12.45 8.14 12.57
N PRO A 320 12.63 9.19 13.40
CA PRO A 320 12.68 10.57 12.92
C PRO A 320 13.82 10.85 11.95
N VAL A 321 14.98 10.21 12.15
CA VAL A 321 16.13 10.36 11.26
C VAL A 321 15.83 9.72 9.91
N VAL A 322 15.32 8.49 9.91
CA VAL A 322 14.95 7.75 8.68
C VAL A 322 13.89 8.50 7.87
N LEU A 323 12.81 8.93 8.52
CA LEU A 323 11.73 9.67 7.86
C LEU A 323 12.16 11.07 7.41
N GLY A 324 12.97 11.76 8.22
CA GLY A 324 13.50 13.09 7.89
C GLY A 324 14.43 13.07 6.67
N ASN A 325 15.31 12.07 6.58
CA ASN A 325 16.17 11.88 5.42
C ASN A 325 15.37 11.61 4.15
N GLY A 326 14.34 10.75 4.24
CA GLY A 326 13.46 10.48 3.10
C GLY A 326 12.66 11.70 2.66
N LEU A 327 12.10 12.44 3.61
CA LEU A 327 11.37 13.68 3.34
C LEU A 327 12.25 14.69 2.60
N ASN A 328 13.49 14.91 3.06
CA ASN A 328 14.41 15.86 2.46
C ASN A 328 14.69 15.52 0.98
N LYS A 329 14.85 14.22 0.66
CA LYS A 329 15.00 13.76 -0.72
C LYS A 329 13.73 14.02 -1.54
N MET A 330 12.58 13.55 -1.07
CA MET A 330 11.29 13.69 -1.77
C MET A 330 10.94 15.16 -2.05
N VAL A 331 11.14 16.06 -1.08
CA VAL A 331 10.93 17.50 -1.24
C VAL A 331 11.90 18.09 -2.27
N SER A 332 13.16 17.64 -2.28
CA SER A 332 14.16 18.09 -3.25
C SER A 332 13.82 17.65 -4.68
N PHE A 333 13.26 16.44 -4.85
CA PHE A 333 12.73 15.98 -6.15
C PHE A 333 11.49 16.77 -6.57
N LEU A 334 10.55 16.96 -5.64
CA LEU A 334 9.32 17.71 -5.88
C LEU A 334 9.61 19.14 -6.35
N ARG A 335 10.57 19.81 -5.70
CA ARG A 335 11.01 21.17 -6.04
C ARG A 335 11.88 21.23 -7.30
N GLY A 336 12.40 20.10 -7.77
CA GLY A 336 13.29 20.02 -8.92
C GLY A 336 14.72 20.50 -8.63
N SER A 337 15.10 20.64 -7.35
CA SER A 337 16.46 21.00 -6.93
C SER A 337 17.43 19.81 -7.01
N SER A 338 16.89 18.60 -7.18
CA SER A 338 17.65 17.38 -7.43
C SER A 338 16.86 16.47 -8.38
N LYS A 339 17.56 15.59 -9.10
CA LYS A 339 16.94 14.54 -9.91
C LYS A 339 17.17 13.19 -9.23
N PRO A 340 16.20 12.26 -9.26
CA PRO A 340 16.43 10.91 -8.79
C PRO A 340 17.55 10.26 -9.59
N VAL A 341 18.50 9.63 -8.90
CA VAL A 341 19.58 8.86 -9.54
C VAL A 341 19.37 7.38 -9.26
N CYS A 342 18.71 6.69 -10.18
CA CYS A 342 18.56 5.25 -10.11
C CYS A 342 19.65 4.57 -10.95
N SER A 343 20.76 4.17 -10.30
CA SER A 343 21.80 3.38 -10.95
C SER A 343 21.35 1.92 -11.05
N GLY A 344 20.70 1.55 -12.16
CA GLY A 344 20.53 0.16 -12.56
C GLY A 344 19.39 -0.62 -11.89
N ALA A 345 18.15 -0.14 -12.03
CA ALA A 345 17.07 -1.06 -12.35
C ALA A 345 17.01 -1.10 -13.88
N SER A 346 17.38 -2.23 -14.48
CA SER A 346 17.08 -2.52 -15.88
C SER A 346 15.58 -2.32 -16.09
N SER A 347 15.17 -1.20 -16.69
CA SER A 347 13.83 -1.06 -17.26
C SER A 347 13.57 -2.28 -18.14
N PRO A 348 12.43 -2.99 -18.00
CA PRO A 348 11.98 -3.90 -19.02
C PRO A 348 11.54 -3.03 -20.21
N SER A 349 12.47 -2.71 -21.10
CA SER A 349 12.12 -2.03 -22.34
C SER A 349 11.34 -2.99 -23.22
N SER A 350 10.12 -2.58 -23.54
CA SER A 350 9.30 -3.09 -24.63
C SER A 350 10.05 -2.89 -25.96
N GLY A 351 10.88 -3.85 -26.34
CA GLY A 351 11.66 -3.82 -27.57
C GLY A 351 11.53 -5.15 -28.30
N GLY A 352 10.56 -5.24 -29.20
CA GLY A 352 10.49 -6.30 -30.20
C GLY A 352 11.73 -6.25 -31.09
N GLY A 353 12.70 -7.12 -30.79
CA GLY A 353 13.92 -7.30 -31.57
C GLY A 353 14.16 -8.79 -31.76
N SER A 354 13.74 -9.31 -32.92
CA SER A 354 14.10 -10.65 -33.36
C SER A 354 15.59 -10.65 -33.71
N SER A 355 16.41 -11.23 -32.85
CA SER A 355 17.78 -11.60 -33.18
C SER A 355 18.14 -12.86 -32.42
N GLY A 356 18.35 -13.94 -33.19
CA GLY A 356 18.84 -15.21 -32.66
C GLY A 356 20.14 -15.00 -31.89
N GLY A 357 20.14 -15.42 -30.63
CA GLY A 357 21.25 -15.26 -29.72
C GLY A 357 21.12 -16.26 -28.59
N SER A 358 21.86 -17.35 -28.72
CA SER A 358 22.44 -18.21 -27.69
C SER A 358 21.70 -18.32 -26.34
N SER A 359 21.16 -19.52 -26.10
CA SER A 359 20.67 -20.01 -24.82
C SER A 359 21.55 -19.53 -23.65
N PRO A 360 21.02 -18.82 -22.64
CA PRO A 360 21.84 -18.32 -21.54
C PRO A 360 22.42 -19.50 -20.77
N SER A 361 23.75 -19.49 -20.63
CA SER A 361 24.48 -20.36 -19.71
C SER A 361 23.79 -20.34 -18.35
N SER A 362 23.42 -21.52 -17.86
CA SER A 362 22.66 -21.70 -16.64
C SER A 362 23.37 -21.07 -15.44
N SER A 363 22.84 -19.95 -14.93
CA SER A 363 23.22 -19.42 -13.62
C SER A 363 22.84 -20.45 -12.55
N ASP A 364 23.78 -20.84 -11.69
CA ASP A 364 23.49 -21.76 -10.59
C ASP A 364 22.53 -21.11 -9.58
N PHE A 365 21.45 -21.83 -9.25
CA PHE A 365 20.51 -21.43 -8.22
C PHE A 365 21.02 -21.77 -6.82
N THR A 366 20.91 -20.82 -5.90
CA THR A 366 20.98 -21.09 -4.46
C THR A 366 19.59 -21.49 -3.97
N ILE A 367 19.45 -22.70 -3.43
CA ILE A 367 18.18 -23.22 -2.91
C ILE A 367 18.35 -23.53 -1.43
N ARG A 368 17.40 -23.12 -0.59
CA ARG A 368 17.38 -23.45 0.84
C ARG A 368 15.96 -23.78 1.26
N GLY A 369 15.80 -24.75 2.15
CA GLY A 369 14.53 -24.98 2.83
C GLY A 369 14.23 -23.84 3.80
N ASP A 370 13.00 -23.33 3.77
CA ASP A 370 12.56 -22.35 4.76
C ASP A 370 12.38 -23.03 6.14
N PRO A 371 12.70 -22.34 7.25
CA PRO A 371 12.48 -22.87 8.59
C PRO A 371 11.02 -23.26 8.89
N GLY A 372 10.05 -22.77 8.12
CA GLY A 372 8.64 -23.13 8.25
C GLY A 372 8.29 -24.53 7.72
N ILE A 373 9.11 -25.12 6.85
CA ILE A 373 8.84 -26.43 6.25
C ILE A 373 8.37 -27.41 7.31
N ASN A 374 7.22 -28.04 7.07
CA ASN A 374 6.80 -29.19 7.83
C ASN A 374 6.41 -30.33 6.90
N GLU A 375 5.96 -31.42 7.48
CA GLU A 375 5.67 -32.64 6.74
C GLU A 375 4.48 -32.55 5.77
N TRP A 376 3.66 -31.49 5.86
CA TRP A 376 2.45 -31.26 5.08
C TRP A 376 2.57 -30.13 4.06
N TRP A 377 3.60 -29.30 4.13
CA TRP A 377 3.83 -28.23 3.14
C TRP A 377 5.31 -27.92 3.01
N VAL A 378 5.72 -27.62 1.78
CA VAL A 378 7.08 -27.26 1.41
C VAL A 378 7.16 -25.79 1.06
N GLU A 379 8.25 -25.14 1.48
CA GLU A 379 8.58 -23.76 1.14
C GLU A 379 10.08 -23.63 0.96
N LEU A 380 10.48 -23.20 -0.23
CA LEU A 380 11.87 -23.09 -0.64
C LEU A 380 12.20 -21.65 -0.99
N TYR A 381 13.31 -21.16 -0.46
CA TYR A 381 13.97 -19.96 -0.96
C TYR A 381 14.83 -20.33 -2.17
N VAL A 382 14.71 -19.56 -3.27
CA VAL A 382 15.47 -19.76 -4.51
C VAL A 382 16.02 -18.43 -5.02
N ASN A 383 17.32 -18.36 -5.27
CA ASN A 383 17.98 -17.16 -5.81
C ASN A 383 18.93 -17.53 -6.98
N PRO A 384 18.91 -16.82 -8.13
CA PRO A 384 18.01 -15.72 -8.48
C PRO A 384 16.59 -16.19 -8.82
N ALA A 385 15.59 -15.64 -8.13
CA ALA A 385 14.19 -16.03 -8.32
C ALA A 385 13.59 -15.55 -9.65
N SER A 386 14.07 -14.42 -10.17
CA SER A 386 13.64 -13.86 -11.46
C SER A 386 13.94 -14.78 -12.64
N SER A 387 14.93 -15.66 -12.51
CA SER A 387 15.30 -16.63 -13.55
C SER A 387 14.51 -17.95 -13.45
N VAL A 388 13.70 -18.15 -12.42
CA VAL A 388 12.96 -19.42 -12.19
C VAL A 388 11.69 -19.44 -13.04
N ARG A 389 11.60 -20.42 -13.95
CA ARG A 389 10.41 -20.70 -14.78
C ARG A 389 9.55 -21.81 -14.20
N SER A 390 10.19 -22.80 -13.60
CA SER A 390 9.51 -23.94 -12.97
C SER A 390 10.37 -24.53 -11.86
N ILE A 391 9.72 -24.91 -10.77
CA ILE A 391 10.36 -25.65 -9.67
C ILE A 391 9.55 -26.91 -9.36
N THR A 392 10.22 -28.07 -9.40
CA THR A 392 9.62 -29.35 -9.03
C THR A 392 10.29 -29.87 -7.78
N PHE A 393 9.49 -30.24 -6.80
CA PHE A 393 9.92 -30.85 -5.55
C PHE A 393 9.56 -32.33 -5.54
N LYS A 394 10.53 -33.18 -5.23
CA LYS A 394 10.33 -34.62 -5.04
C LYS A 394 10.82 -35.06 -3.67
N CYS A 395 9.96 -35.78 -2.95
CA CYS A 395 10.28 -36.35 -1.65
C CYS A 395 9.45 -37.60 -1.43
N ASN A 396 10.07 -38.70 -0.98
CA ASN A 396 9.37 -39.92 -0.57
C ASN A 396 8.36 -40.43 -1.64
N GLY A 397 8.75 -40.43 -2.92
CA GLY A 397 7.88 -40.83 -4.04
C GLY A 397 6.86 -39.76 -4.49
N LEU A 398 6.60 -38.72 -3.70
CA LEU A 398 5.78 -37.58 -4.09
C LEU A 398 6.53 -36.70 -5.10
N THR A 399 5.83 -36.18 -6.11
CA THR A 399 6.31 -35.15 -7.03
C THR A 399 5.28 -34.03 -7.09
N THR A 400 5.69 -32.79 -6.87
CA THR A 400 4.82 -31.61 -6.95
C THR A 400 5.56 -30.42 -7.54
N THR A 401 4.84 -29.54 -8.24
CA THR A 401 5.39 -28.29 -8.78
C THR A 401 5.10 -27.16 -7.80
N LEU A 402 6.12 -26.47 -7.31
CA LEU A 402 5.92 -25.36 -6.37
C LEU A 402 5.53 -24.10 -7.11
N ASP A 403 4.61 -23.36 -6.50
CA ASP A 403 4.13 -22.10 -7.03
C ASP A 403 4.89 -20.97 -6.34
N LYS A 404 5.14 -19.88 -7.06
CA LYS A 404 5.74 -18.69 -6.46
C LYS A 404 4.78 -18.16 -5.40
N SER A 405 5.25 -18.04 -4.16
CA SER A 405 4.43 -17.55 -3.05
C SER A 405 3.91 -16.15 -3.38
N SER A 406 2.63 -15.88 -3.12
CA SER A 406 2.04 -14.56 -3.40
C SER A 406 2.64 -13.44 -2.54
N TRP A 407 3.28 -13.80 -1.42
CA TRP A 407 3.88 -12.93 -0.42
C TRP A 407 5.40 -12.76 -0.53
N SER A 408 6.07 -13.38 -1.52
CA SER A 408 7.53 -13.30 -1.63
C SER A 408 8.01 -13.45 -3.07
N ALA A 409 8.95 -12.58 -3.47
CA ALA A 409 9.56 -12.67 -4.79
C ALA A 409 10.55 -13.84 -4.92
N THR A 410 11.00 -14.42 -3.81
CA THR A 410 12.08 -15.42 -3.73
C THR A 410 11.67 -16.76 -3.13
N GLN A 411 10.46 -16.86 -2.58
CA GLN A 411 9.94 -18.11 -2.02
C GLN A 411 8.96 -18.79 -2.96
N PHE A 412 9.02 -20.12 -2.96
CA PHE A 412 8.14 -21.01 -3.69
C PHE A 412 7.57 -22.03 -2.73
N SER A 413 6.25 -22.18 -2.69
CA SER A 413 5.58 -23.01 -1.70
C SER A 413 4.45 -23.84 -2.29
N LYS A 414 4.11 -24.93 -1.59
CA LYS A 414 2.93 -25.75 -1.88
C LYS A 414 2.54 -26.63 -0.71
N GLY A 415 1.23 -26.79 -0.50
CA GLY A 415 0.69 -27.88 0.31
C GLY A 415 0.97 -29.24 -0.34
N LEU A 416 1.35 -30.22 0.45
CA LEU A 416 1.62 -31.58 -0.02
C LEU A 416 0.35 -32.43 0.12
N SER A 417 -0.03 -33.13 -0.94
CA SER A 417 -1.16 -34.07 -0.92
C SER A 417 -0.90 -35.32 -0.07
N SER A 418 0.36 -35.57 0.29
CA SER A 418 0.81 -36.65 1.16
C SER A 418 2.06 -36.22 1.94
N ARG A 419 2.23 -36.75 3.16
CA ARG A 419 3.32 -36.40 4.07
C ARG A 419 4.72 -36.63 3.45
N CYS A 420 5.59 -35.63 3.50
CA CYS A 420 7.05 -35.77 3.31
C CYS A 420 7.73 -35.67 4.69
N PRO A 421 8.23 -36.78 5.28
CA PRO A 421 8.81 -36.72 6.62
C PRO A 421 10.05 -35.81 6.69
N ILE A 422 10.16 -35.03 7.76
CA ILE A 422 11.36 -34.22 8.06
C ILE A 422 12.58 -35.14 8.18
N GLY A 423 13.71 -34.71 7.64
CA GLY A 423 14.94 -35.50 7.54
C GLY A 423 15.03 -36.38 6.28
N THR A 424 13.98 -36.44 5.46
CA THR A 424 14.02 -37.21 4.20
C THR A 424 14.86 -36.50 3.16
N LYS A 425 15.63 -37.24 2.36
CA LYS A 425 16.33 -36.69 1.19
C LYS A 425 15.29 -36.26 0.15
N ALA A 426 15.38 -35.00 -0.28
CA ALA A 426 14.51 -34.44 -1.31
C ALA A 426 15.33 -33.99 -2.54
N GLU A 427 14.72 -34.12 -3.71
CA GLU A 427 15.25 -33.59 -4.98
C GLU A 427 14.44 -32.34 -5.36
N VAL A 428 15.14 -31.25 -5.63
CA VAL A 428 14.55 -30.01 -6.16
C VAL A 428 15.08 -29.82 -7.58
N THR A 429 14.18 -29.67 -8.54
CA THR A 429 14.51 -29.38 -9.93
C THR A 429 14.09 -27.95 -10.27
N VAL A 430 15.05 -27.07 -10.56
CA VAL A 430 14.79 -25.68 -10.99
C VAL A 430 15.21 -25.54 -12.45
N ASN A 431 14.27 -25.21 -13.34
CA ASN A 431 14.52 -25.10 -14.79
C ASN A 431 15.26 -26.32 -15.40
N GLY A 432 15.01 -27.53 -14.88
CA GLY A 432 15.67 -28.75 -15.32
C GLY A 432 17.00 -29.07 -14.62
N GLN A 433 17.57 -28.15 -13.83
CA GLN A 433 18.75 -28.41 -13.00
C GLN A 433 18.34 -29.06 -11.67
N LYS A 434 19.05 -30.12 -11.27
CA LYS A 434 18.73 -30.91 -10.08
C LYS A 434 19.60 -30.54 -8.89
N TYR A 435 18.98 -30.56 -7.72
CA TYR A 435 19.59 -30.27 -6.43
C TYR A 435 19.10 -31.28 -5.40
N SER A 436 19.99 -31.70 -4.51
CA SER A 436 19.66 -32.55 -3.37
C SER A 436 19.66 -31.71 -2.09
N MET A 437 18.63 -31.89 -1.27
CA MET A 437 18.57 -31.33 0.08
C MET A 437 18.05 -32.35 1.08
N VAL A 438 18.16 -32.04 2.37
CA VAL A 438 17.47 -32.77 3.43
C VAL A 438 16.25 -31.95 3.84
N TYR A 439 15.06 -32.55 3.70
CA TYR A 439 13.79 -31.86 3.92
C TYR A 439 13.61 -31.44 5.38
N GLY A 440 13.19 -30.19 5.62
CA GLY A 440 13.00 -29.63 6.95
C GLY A 440 14.28 -29.28 7.71
N ILE A 441 15.44 -29.36 7.06
CA ILE A 441 16.70 -28.87 7.61
C ILE A 441 17.11 -27.64 6.79
N ALA A 442 17.32 -26.50 7.47
CA ALA A 442 17.71 -25.23 6.88
C ALA A 442 19.18 -25.28 6.39
N GLN A 443 19.44 -26.08 5.35
CA GLN A 443 20.73 -26.21 4.69
C GLN A 443 20.59 -25.89 3.20
N PRO A 444 21.63 -25.29 2.58
CA PRO A 444 21.68 -25.15 1.13
C PRO A 444 21.58 -26.49 0.42
N ALA A 445 20.73 -26.57 -0.59
CA ALA A 445 20.69 -27.71 -1.48
C ALA A 445 22.00 -27.79 -2.26
N LYS A 446 22.51 -29.00 -2.44
CA LYS A 446 23.72 -29.26 -3.22
C LYS A 446 23.30 -29.61 -4.65
N LYS A 447 23.89 -28.94 -5.63
CA LYS A 447 23.72 -29.29 -7.04
C LYS A 447 24.11 -30.75 -7.26
N MET A 448 23.28 -31.49 -7.99
CA MET A 448 23.47 -32.93 -8.28
C MET A 448 24.14 -33.17 -9.61
#